data_AF-A0A7X8GE51-F1
#
_entry.id   AF-A0A7X8GE51-F1
#
_cell.length_a   1.000
_cell.length_b   1.000
_cell.length_c   1.000
_cell.angle_alpha   90.00
_cell.angle_beta   90.00
_cell.angle_gamma   90.00
#
_symmetry.space_group_name_H-M   'P 1'
#
loop_
_entity.id
_entity.type
_entity.pdbx_description
1 polymer ?
#
loop_
_entity_poly.entity_id
_entity_poly.type
_entity_poly.pdbx_seq_one_letter_code
_entity_poly.pdbx_strand_id
1 'polypeptide(L)'
;MTTYKKLQIGILKFAQSFGGILLINTLICILLFCFAPVRYEENDDIFIYLISQGLGGGEPSPYLVFINYFYGLFLVLLYKISASVEWYTLMFCVLHIISFSIILYYIIKSTTNKITKLLFIILFYGLEITFITLLQFTTTAAIVTFAGFMLILFATDKKKLLGVFLLIIGSLIRFEAAMLVLVFSIPIMFLLSNSLKKYRYNIVLLAAGIIGIISFKIADSYMYSLDKDWCYYMQYNKVRGKINDNPNNFLLTNNYTIADKVSFNDYCSVVGFFPDGEKINLEKLLIIQQALDNQSFLKKAKHGFYTTRGFTKYIFLILLMLGIVAFSKKLPFSKIMLLGIYFCMFIGSMWFISLNGYVKNRVFFSMLIPVFFFLYSLNKSNKYNWLQYTYWGGC
;
A
#
# COMPACT_ATOMS: atom_id res chain seq x y z
N MET A 1 22.45 8.39 42.14
CA MET A 1 22.14 8.65 40.71
C MET A 1 21.51 10.04 40.62
N THR A 2 22.18 11.01 39.99
CA THR A 2 21.75 12.42 39.94
C THR A 2 20.36 12.59 39.33
N THR A 3 19.58 13.55 39.82
CA THR A 3 18.21 13.88 39.34
C THR A 3 18.15 14.02 37.81
N TYR A 4 19.19 14.59 37.22
CA TYR A 4 19.37 14.71 35.76
C TYR A 4 19.46 13.36 35.03
N LYS A 5 20.22 12.38 35.54
CA LYS A 5 20.29 11.02 34.94
C LYS A 5 18.95 10.30 35.03
N LYS A 6 18.19 10.48 36.12
CA LYS A 6 16.83 9.90 36.24
C LYS A 6 15.87 10.51 35.22
N LEU A 7 15.91 11.83 35.03
CA LEU A 7 15.11 12.54 34.03
C LEU A 7 15.44 12.07 32.61
N GLN A 8 16.73 11.99 32.24
CA GLN A 8 17.16 11.50 30.93
C GLN A 8 16.67 10.07 30.65
N ILE A 9 16.76 9.17 31.63
CA ILE A 9 16.26 7.80 31.49
C ILE A 9 14.73 7.78 31.33
N GLY A 10 14.01 8.63 32.07
CA GLY A 10 12.56 8.79 31.95
C GLY A 10 12.13 9.23 30.56
N ILE A 11 12.75 10.28 30.03
CA ILE A 11 12.50 10.79 28.66
C ILE A 11 12.80 9.71 27.62
N LEU A 12 13.93 9.02 27.75
CA LEU A 12 14.31 7.98 26.78
C LEU A 12 13.36 6.78 26.81
N LYS A 13 12.87 6.40 28.01
CA LYS A 13 11.84 5.36 28.16
C LYS A 13 10.52 5.78 27.53
N PHE A 14 10.09 7.03 27.73
CA PHE A 14 8.87 7.57 27.12
C PHE A 14 8.99 7.64 25.60
N ALA A 15 10.09 8.16 25.06
CA ALA A 15 10.35 8.24 23.63
C ALA A 15 10.35 6.86 22.94
N GLN A 16 10.71 5.80 23.67
CA GLN A 16 10.66 4.41 23.19
C GLN A 16 9.33 3.69 23.50
N SER A 17 8.40 4.35 24.19
CA SER A 17 7.04 3.86 24.38
C SER A 17 6.22 4.11 23.12
N PHE A 18 5.10 3.40 22.96
CA PHE A 18 4.22 3.64 21.82
C PHE A 18 3.67 5.08 21.81
N GLY A 19 3.31 5.64 22.97
CA GLY A 19 2.82 7.02 23.08
C GLY A 19 3.87 8.06 22.71
N GLY A 20 5.13 7.85 23.09
CA GLY A 20 6.23 8.74 22.68
C GLY A 20 6.52 8.66 21.18
N ILE A 21 6.51 7.47 20.59
CA ILE A 21 6.67 7.30 19.14
C ILE A 21 5.51 7.95 18.39
N LEU A 22 4.28 7.79 18.87
CA LEU A 22 3.09 8.41 18.31
C LEU A 22 3.22 9.93 18.31
N LEU A 23 3.58 10.52 19.46
CA LEU A 23 3.79 11.96 19.59
C LEU A 23 4.87 12.47 18.63
N ILE A 24 6.01 11.79 18.54
CA ILE A 24 7.11 12.16 17.63
C ILE A 24 6.62 12.13 16.17
N ASN A 25 5.91 11.07 15.76
CA ASN A 25 5.39 10.96 14.40
C ASN A 25 4.34 12.04 14.10
N THR A 26 3.47 12.37 15.07
CA THR A 26 2.52 13.49 14.94
C THR A 26 3.24 14.81 14.74
N LEU A 27 4.27 15.10 15.54
CA LEU A 27 5.06 16.32 15.41
C LEU A 27 5.78 16.38 14.05
N ILE A 28 6.36 15.28 13.60
CA ILE A 28 7.00 15.20 12.27
C ILE A 28 5.97 15.46 11.17
N CYS A 29 4.78 14.86 11.24
CA CYS A 29 3.72 15.10 10.27
C CYS A 29 3.32 16.59 10.24
N ILE A 30 3.11 17.22 11.40
CA ILE A 30 2.82 18.66 11.50
C ILE A 30 3.94 19.49 10.86
N LEU A 31 5.21 19.18 11.18
CA LEU A 31 6.36 19.87 10.59
C LEU A 31 6.41 19.71 9.06
N LEU A 32 6.08 18.54 8.51
CA LEU A 32 5.99 18.36 7.07
C LEU A 32 4.90 19.24 6.46
N PHE A 33 3.72 19.34 7.07
CA PHE A 33 2.67 20.26 6.60
C PHE A 33 3.05 21.74 6.72
N CYS A 34 3.90 22.11 7.69
CA CYS A 34 4.38 23.48 7.84
C CYS A 34 5.49 23.86 6.86
N PHE A 35 6.38 22.92 6.51
CA PHE A 35 7.65 23.24 5.83
C PHE A 35 7.87 22.52 4.49
N ALA A 36 7.10 21.49 4.18
CA ALA A 36 7.20 20.74 2.93
C ALA A 36 5.97 20.99 2.04
N PRO A 37 6.11 20.89 0.70
CA PRO A 37 4.99 21.05 -0.23
C PRO A 37 4.12 19.77 -0.22
N VAL A 38 3.36 19.56 0.85
CA VAL A 38 2.42 18.44 0.95
C VAL A 38 1.31 18.62 -0.07
N ARG A 39 1.13 17.62 -0.94
CA ARG A 39 0.10 17.59 -1.98
C ARG A 39 -0.30 16.14 -2.28
N TYR A 40 -1.40 15.96 -3.01
CA TYR A 40 -1.69 14.66 -3.57
C TYR A 40 -0.70 14.30 -4.69
N GLU A 41 -0.36 13.01 -4.81
CA GLU A 41 0.49 12.52 -5.88
C GLU A 41 -0.18 12.67 -7.25
N GLU A 42 -1.51 12.51 -7.32
CA GLU A 42 -2.30 12.46 -8.54
C GLU A 42 -3.63 13.20 -8.37
N ASN A 43 -4.30 13.49 -9.48
CA ASN A 43 -5.61 14.16 -9.49
C ASN A 43 -6.75 13.25 -8.99
N ASP A 44 -6.57 11.93 -8.96
CA ASP A 44 -7.59 10.97 -8.53
C ASP A 44 -8.08 11.27 -7.10
N ASP A 45 -7.14 11.55 -6.18
CA ASP A 45 -7.44 11.89 -4.79
C ASP A 45 -8.27 13.17 -4.68
N ILE A 46 -8.02 14.17 -5.54
CA ILE A 46 -8.80 15.41 -5.60
C ILE A 46 -10.26 15.10 -5.95
N PHE A 47 -10.50 14.27 -6.97
CA PHE A 47 -11.86 13.91 -7.36
C PHE A 47 -12.59 13.12 -6.27
N ILE A 48 -11.89 12.17 -5.62
CA ILE A 48 -12.45 11.42 -4.48
C ILE A 48 -12.83 12.37 -3.35
N TYR A 49 -11.94 13.30 -3.00
CA TYR A 49 -12.19 14.33 -2.00
C TYR A 49 -13.46 15.14 -2.36
N LEU A 50 -13.53 15.69 -3.57
CA LEU A 50 -14.65 16.52 -4.04
C LEU A 50 -16.00 15.77 -3.97
N ILE A 51 -16.03 14.48 -4.35
CA ILE A 51 -17.23 13.65 -4.27
C ILE A 51 -17.60 13.38 -2.81
N SER A 52 -16.61 13.05 -1.98
CA SER A 52 -16.84 12.70 -0.56
C SER A 52 -17.33 13.89 0.27
N GLN A 53 -16.93 15.13 -0.06
CA GLN A 53 -17.40 16.35 0.59
C GLN A 53 -18.70 16.89 -0.01
N GLY A 54 -19.06 16.48 -1.23
CA GLY A 54 -20.25 16.96 -1.94
C GLY A 54 -20.04 18.21 -2.80
N LEU A 55 -18.80 18.68 -2.97
CA LEU A 55 -18.51 19.86 -3.79
C LEU A 55 -18.82 19.68 -5.28
N GLY A 56 -18.90 18.44 -5.78
CA GLY A 56 -19.26 18.13 -7.16
C GLY A 56 -20.74 17.78 -7.40
N GLY A 57 -21.51 17.46 -6.35
CA GLY A 57 -22.86 16.90 -6.46
C GLY A 57 -23.91 17.52 -5.54
N GLY A 58 -23.54 18.53 -4.76
CA GLY A 58 -24.43 19.21 -3.80
C GLY A 58 -24.46 18.57 -2.41
N GLU A 59 -24.24 17.25 -2.30
CA GLU A 59 -24.21 16.53 -1.04
C GLU A 59 -23.06 15.49 -0.98
N PRO A 60 -22.49 15.22 0.23
CA PRO A 60 -21.50 14.17 0.44
C PRO A 60 -21.97 12.79 -0.06
N SER A 61 -21.19 12.15 -0.95
CA SER A 61 -21.50 10.83 -1.50
C SER A 61 -20.55 9.73 -1.03
N PRO A 62 -21.05 8.54 -0.65
CA PRO A 62 -20.23 7.38 -0.31
C PRO A 62 -19.71 6.61 -1.53
N TYR A 63 -20.20 6.91 -2.73
CA TYR A 63 -19.76 6.26 -3.97
C TYR A 63 -18.48 6.92 -4.49
N LEU A 64 -17.35 6.23 -4.33
CA LEU A 64 -15.99 6.70 -4.63
C LEU A 64 -15.26 5.74 -5.59
N VAL A 65 -14.80 6.25 -6.73
CA VAL A 65 -14.29 5.48 -7.89
C VAL A 65 -13.24 4.38 -7.57
N PHE A 66 -12.38 4.61 -6.58
CA PHE A 66 -11.31 3.67 -6.20
C PHE A 66 -11.39 3.15 -4.76
N ILE A 67 -12.24 3.77 -3.95
CA ILE A 67 -12.36 3.54 -2.52
C ILE A 67 -13.66 2.81 -2.24
N ASN A 68 -13.61 1.85 -1.32
CA ASN A 68 -14.76 1.04 -0.97
C ASN A 68 -15.89 1.90 -0.40
N TYR A 69 -17.13 1.56 -0.78
CA TYR A 69 -18.35 2.24 -0.36
C TYR A 69 -18.43 2.47 1.16
N PHE A 70 -18.01 1.52 1.99
CA PHE A 70 -18.09 1.64 3.45
C PHE A 70 -17.08 2.63 4.04
N TYR A 71 -15.92 2.82 3.39
CA TYR A 71 -15.02 3.91 3.76
C TYR A 71 -15.59 5.25 3.29
N GLY A 72 -16.24 5.28 2.13
CA GLY A 72 -17.00 6.45 1.67
C GLY A 72 -18.09 6.87 2.65
N LEU A 73 -18.89 5.91 3.15
CA LEU A 73 -19.89 6.18 4.20
C LEU A 73 -19.26 6.77 5.47
N PHE A 74 -18.12 6.24 5.88
CA PHE A 74 -17.39 6.79 7.02
C PHE A 74 -16.99 8.25 6.80
N LEU A 75 -16.47 8.61 5.62
CA LEU A 75 -16.16 10.00 5.28
C LEU A 75 -17.42 10.88 5.28
N VAL A 76 -18.53 10.40 4.70
CA VAL A 76 -19.81 11.13 4.71
C VAL A 76 -20.26 11.44 6.13
N LEU A 77 -20.13 10.49 7.06
CA LEU A 77 -20.47 10.72 8.47
C LEU A 77 -19.59 11.81 9.10
N LEU A 78 -18.29 11.86 8.78
CA LEU A 78 -17.40 12.91 9.26
C LEU A 78 -17.75 14.29 8.68
N TYR A 79 -18.01 14.37 7.37
CA TYR A 79 -18.42 15.63 6.72
C TYR A 79 -19.79 16.13 7.24
N LYS A 80 -20.67 15.24 7.71
CA LYS A 80 -21.90 15.63 8.42
C LYS A 80 -21.63 16.23 9.80
N ILE A 81 -20.56 15.82 10.50
CA ILE A 81 -20.16 16.41 11.78
C ILE A 81 -19.57 17.81 11.55
N SER A 82 -18.72 17.95 10.53
CA SER A 82 -18.20 19.26 10.13
C SER A 82 -17.81 19.26 8.65
N ALA A 83 -18.47 20.08 7.84
CA ALA A 83 -18.14 20.23 6.42
C ALA A 83 -16.87 21.08 6.17
N SER A 84 -16.44 21.87 7.17
CA SER A 84 -15.28 22.77 7.07
C SER A 84 -13.94 22.07 7.23
N VAL A 85 -13.94 20.87 7.81
CA VAL A 85 -12.73 20.06 7.99
C VAL A 85 -12.55 19.19 6.76
N GLU A 86 -11.37 19.25 6.17
CA GLU A 86 -10.95 18.30 5.16
C GLU A 86 -10.70 16.95 5.85
N TRP A 87 -11.71 16.07 5.85
CA TRP A 87 -11.64 14.79 6.54
C TRP A 87 -10.88 13.72 5.76
N TYR A 88 -10.86 13.80 4.43
CA TYR A 88 -10.23 12.79 3.58
C TYR A 88 -8.71 12.71 3.82
N THR A 89 -8.02 13.84 3.67
CA THR A 89 -6.59 14.02 3.96
C THR A 89 -6.31 13.81 5.44
N LEU A 90 -7.12 14.39 6.33
CA LEU A 90 -6.89 14.25 7.77
C LEU A 90 -6.92 12.79 8.21
N MET A 91 -7.89 12.00 7.73
CA MET A 91 -7.97 10.58 8.05
C MET A 91 -6.79 9.79 7.49
N PHE A 92 -6.29 10.15 6.29
CA PHE A 92 -5.07 9.55 5.76
C PHE A 92 -3.86 9.88 6.64
N CYS A 93 -3.69 11.12 7.09
CA CYS A 93 -2.61 11.51 8.00
C CYS A 93 -2.69 10.75 9.33
N VAL A 94 -3.88 10.63 9.92
CA VAL A 94 -4.09 9.86 11.17
C VAL A 94 -3.70 8.39 10.97
N LEU A 95 -4.11 7.78 9.85
CA LEU A 95 -3.78 6.40 9.52
C LEU A 95 -2.28 6.21 9.30
N HIS A 96 -1.61 7.10 8.56
CA HIS A 96 -0.15 7.12 8.40
C HIS A 96 0.55 7.18 9.75
N ILE A 97 0.22 8.16 10.60
CA ILE A 97 0.81 8.32 11.94
C ILE A 97 0.68 7.03 12.76
N ILE A 98 -0.53 6.49 12.88
CA ILE A 98 -0.79 5.28 13.68
C ILE A 98 -0.03 4.08 13.13
N SER A 99 -0.15 3.83 11.81
CA SER A 99 0.45 2.67 11.15
C SER A 99 1.96 2.72 11.16
N PHE A 100 2.54 3.89 10.90
CA PHE A 100 3.97 4.09 10.96
C PHE A 100 4.51 3.97 12.39
N SER A 101 3.78 4.48 13.40
CA SER A 101 4.16 4.28 14.81
C SER A 101 4.16 2.81 15.21
N ILE A 102 3.22 2.00 14.72
CA ILE A 102 3.21 0.55 14.95
C ILE A 102 4.46 -0.11 14.37
N ILE A 103 4.81 0.21 13.12
CA ILE A 103 5.98 -0.35 12.43
C ILE A 103 7.26 0.01 13.20
N LEU A 104 7.44 1.30 13.52
CA LEU A 104 8.60 1.79 14.26
C LEU A 104 8.70 1.18 15.67
N TYR A 105 7.57 1.03 16.37
CA TYR A 105 7.54 0.42 17.70
C TYR A 105 8.17 -0.98 17.69
N TYR A 106 7.80 -1.83 16.73
CA TYR A 106 8.38 -3.16 16.61
C TYR A 106 9.86 -3.17 16.22
N ILE A 107 10.30 -2.22 15.40
CA ILE A 107 11.73 -2.04 15.07
C ILE A 107 12.51 -1.62 16.32
N ILE A 108 12.01 -0.65 17.09
CA ILE A 108 12.67 -0.15 18.29
C ILE A 108 12.78 -1.23 19.36
N LYS A 109 11.69 -1.99 19.59
CA LYS A 109 11.62 -3.06 20.60
C LYS A 109 12.30 -4.36 20.19
N SER A 110 12.77 -4.48 18.95
CA SER A 110 13.51 -5.68 18.54
C SER A 110 14.84 -5.80 19.29
N THR A 111 15.42 -7.00 19.28
CA THR A 111 16.74 -7.31 19.84
C THR A 111 17.89 -7.09 18.84
N THR A 112 17.63 -6.48 17.68
CA THR A 112 18.64 -6.21 16.65
C THR A 112 19.66 -5.17 17.15
N ASN A 113 20.87 -5.16 16.58
CA ASN A 113 21.90 -4.17 16.96
C ASN A 113 21.45 -2.72 16.66
N LYS A 114 22.04 -1.74 17.36
CA LYS A 114 21.63 -0.33 17.28
C LYS A 114 21.83 0.27 15.88
N ILE A 115 22.92 -0.07 15.19
CA ILE A 115 23.26 0.47 13.86
C ILE A 115 22.22 0.04 12.84
N THR A 116 21.87 -1.25 12.79
CA THR A 116 20.83 -1.77 11.91
C THR A 116 19.48 -1.15 12.23
N LYS A 117 19.11 -1.02 13.52
CA LYS A 117 17.87 -0.30 13.87
C LYS A 117 17.86 1.11 13.28
N LEU A 118 18.94 1.87 13.49
CA LEU A 118 19.06 3.23 12.98
C LEU A 118 18.93 3.30 11.46
N LEU A 119 19.65 2.44 10.73
CA LEU A 119 19.58 2.37 9.26
C LEU A 119 18.15 2.10 8.76
N PHE A 120 17.46 1.13 9.36
CA PHE A 120 16.07 0.82 8.96
C PHE A 120 15.10 1.91 9.37
N ILE A 121 15.27 2.54 10.54
CA ILE A 121 14.47 3.71 10.93
C ILE A 121 14.62 4.82 9.88
N ILE A 122 15.85 5.14 9.44
CA ILE A 122 16.10 6.14 8.40
C ILE A 122 15.42 5.75 7.08
N LEU A 123 15.51 4.50 6.65
CA LEU A 123 14.84 4.02 5.43
C LEU A 123 13.32 4.14 5.51
N PHE A 124 12.72 3.72 6.62
CA PHE A 124 11.29 3.80 6.84
C PHE A 124 10.80 5.25 6.92
N TYR A 125 11.54 6.15 7.56
CA TYR A 125 11.24 7.58 7.52
C TYR A 125 11.38 8.18 6.12
N GLY A 126 12.37 7.76 5.33
CA GLY A 126 12.49 8.20 3.93
C GLY A 126 11.26 7.83 3.08
N LEU A 127 10.72 6.62 3.27
CA LEU A 127 9.44 6.21 2.65
C LEU A 127 8.27 7.04 3.19
N GLU A 128 8.15 7.17 4.51
CA GLU A 128 7.03 7.87 5.14
C GLU A 128 6.97 9.35 4.77
N ILE A 129 8.12 10.04 4.76
CA ILE A 129 8.21 11.44 4.31
C ILE A 129 7.75 11.54 2.86
N THR A 130 8.12 10.58 2.01
CA THR A 130 7.64 10.54 0.61
C THR A 130 6.13 10.35 0.56
N PHE A 131 5.56 9.45 1.38
CA PHE A 131 4.13 9.17 1.39
C PHE A 131 3.28 10.32 1.94
N ILE A 132 3.77 11.03 2.96
CA ILE A 132 3.08 12.21 3.52
C ILE A 132 3.21 13.41 2.59
N THR A 133 4.36 13.61 1.92
CA THR A 133 4.52 14.75 0.99
C THR A 133 3.77 14.54 -0.33
N LEU A 134 3.61 13.29 -0.75
CA LEU A 134 2.84 12.87 -1.92
C LEU A 134 1.71 11.94 -1.47
N LEU A 135 0.68 12.53 -0.84
CA LEU A 135 -0.44 11.78 -0.29
C LEU A 135 -1.21 11.04 -1.38
N GLN A 136 -1.53 9.79 -1.09
CA GLN A 136 -2.09 8.88 -2.07
C GLN A 136 -2.79 7.71 -1.36
N PHE A 137 -4.03 7.40 -1.71
CA PHE A 137 -4.79 6.28 -1.14
C PHE A 137 -4.06 4.93 -1.29
N THR A 138 -3.24 4.77 -2.34
CA THR A 138 -2.48 3.53 -2.58
C THR A 138 -1.41 3.28 -1.51
N THR A 139 -0.58 4.28 -1.20
CA THR A 139 0.49 4.16 -0.18
C THR A 139 -0.09 4.11 1.23
N THR A 140 -1.18 4.84 1.46
CA THR A 140 -1.96 4.80 2.71
C THR A 140 -2.51 3.40 2.98
N ALA A 141 -3.18 2.79 2.01
CA ALA A 141 -3.65 1.41 2.13
C ALA A 141 -2.50 0.42 2.39
N ALA A 142 -1.37 0.61 1.71
CA ALA A 142 -0.21 -0.25 1.86
C ALA A 142 0.38 -0.23 3.28
N ILE A 143 0.64 0.96 3.84
CA ILE A 143 1.22 1.08 5.18
C ILE A 143 0.24 0.63 6.27
N VAL A 144 -1.06 0.93 6.11
CA VAL A 144 -2.11 0.51 7.05
C VAL A 144 -2.22 -1.00 7.09
N THR A 145 -2.24 -1.63 5.91
CA THR A 145 -2.27 -3.09 5.78
C THR A 145 -1.03 -3.71 6.41
N PHE A 146 0.15 -3.15 6.14
CA PHE A 146 1.40 -3.67 6.70
C PHE A 146 1.45 -3.55 8.23
N ALA A 147 0.99 -2.42 8.79
CA ALA A 147 0.86 -2.26 10.24
C ALA A 147 -0.13 -3.26 10.85
N GLY A 148 -1.25 -3.53 10.19
CA GLY A 148 -2.21 -4.55 10.59
C GLY A 148 -1.60 -5.95 10.63
N PHE A 149 -0.87 -6.32 9.59
CA PHE A 149 -0.11 -7.58 9.54
C PHE A 149 0.92 -7.68 10.67
N MET A 150 1.67 -6.61 10.93
CA MET A 150 2.65 -6.52 12.02
C MET A 150 2.01 -6.74 13.40
N LEU A 151 0.84 -6.15 13.65
CA LEU A 151 0.09 -6.38 14.89
C LEU A 151 -0.34 -7.84 15.03
N ILE A 152 -0.89 -8.46 14.00
CA ILE A 152 -1.28 -9.88 14.06
C ILE A 152 -0.07 -10.76 14.37
N LEU A 153 1.08 -10.45 13.77
CA LEU A 153 2.28 -11.27 13.90
C LEU A 153 2.95 -11.15 15.28
N PHE A 154 3.00 -9.94 15.85
CA PHE A 154 3.86 -9.64 17.00
C PHE A 154 3.15 -9.10 18.24
N ALA A 155 1.87 -8.73 18.17
CA ALA A 155 1.17 -8.15 19.32
C ALA A 155 0.69 -9.22 20.32
N THR A 156 0.23 -8.75 21.48
CA THR A 156 -0.56 -9.56 22.42
C THR A 156 -1.97 -9.79 21.86
N ASP A 157 -2.64 -10.86 22.29
CA ASP A 157 -3.88 -11.33 21.65
C ASP A 157 -4.98 -10.25 21.55
N LYS A 158 -5.16 -9.42 22.59
CA LYS A 158 -6.12 -8.28 22.56
C LYS A 158 -5.82 -7.28 21.44
N LYS A 159 -4.55 -7.05 21.12
CA LYS A 159 -4.11 -6.08 20.10
C LYS A 159 -4.02 -6.68 18.70
N LYS A 160 -4.06 -8.00 18.56
CA LYS A 160 -4.11 -8.64 17.24
C LYS A 160 -5.44 -8.39 16.53
N LEU A 161 -6.54 -8.21 17.27
CA LEU A 161 -7.83 -7.80 16.71
C LEU A 161 -7.76 -6.42 16.06
N LEU A 162 -7.03 -5.47 16.67
CA LEU A 162 -6.74 -4.20 16.01
C LEU A 162 -5.95 -4.40 14.72
N GLY A 163 -5.07 -5.41 14.67
CA GLY A 163 -4.39 -5.80 13.44
C GLY A 163 -5.34 -6.25 12.33
N VAL A 164 -6.33 -7.08 12.67
CA VAL A 164 -7.40 -7.49 11.73
C VAL A 164 -8.22 -6.28 11.27
N PHE A 165 -8.57 -5.38 12.19
CA PHE A 165 -9.27 -4.14 11.85
C PHE A 165 -8.46 -3.29 10.86
N LEU A 166 -7.17 -3.07 11.09
CA LEU A 166 -6.32 -2.31 10.16
C LEU A 166 -6.18 -3.00 8.79
N LEU A 167 -6.12 -4.34 8.73
CA LEU A 167 -6.14 -5.05 7.44
C LEU A 167 -7.41 -4.75 6.64
N ILE A 168 -8.56 -4.74 7.32
CA ILE A 168 -9.84 -4.41 6.70
C ILE A 168 -9.80 -2.95 6.24
N ILE A 169 -9.45 -1.99 7.11
CA ILE A 169 -9.38 -0.56 6.74
C ILE A 169 -8.47 -0.32 5.54
N GLY A 170 -7.26 -0.91 5.52
CA GLY A 170 -6.35 -0.79 4.39
C GLY A 170 -6.98 -1.29 3.08
N SER A 171 -7.70 -2.41 3.13
CA SER A 171 -8.43 -2.94 1.97
C SER A 171 -9.61 -2.08 1.53
N LEU A 172 -10.28 -1.39 2.46
CA LEU A 172 -11.37 -0.48 2.13
C LEU A 172 -10.86 0.77 1.41
N ILE A 173 -9.68 1.28 1.80
CA ILE A 173 -9.04 2.41 1.11
C ILE A 173 -8.60 1.99 -0.29
N ARG A 174 -7.86 0.88 -0.41
CA ARG A 174 -7.43 0.36 -1.72
C ARG A 174 -7.16 -1.13 -1.67
N PHE A 175 -8.14 -1.92 -2.14
CA PHE A 175 -8.11 -3.38 -2.13
C PHE A 175 -6.83 -3.95 -2.78
N GLU A 176 -6.47 -3.49 -3.98
CA GLU A 176 -5.34 -4.01 -4.75
C GLU A 176 -4.01 -3.75 -4.05
N ALA A 177 -3.85 -2.58 -3.42
CA ALA A 177 -2.65 -2.24 -2.65
C ALA A 177 -2.55 -3.09 -1.37
N ALA A 178 -3.67 -3.30 -0.68
CA ALA A 178 -3.72 -4.16 0.51
C ALA A 178 -3.36 -5.62 0.15
N MET A 179 -3.94 -6.16 -0.93
CA MET A 179 -3.63 -7.53 -1.38
C MET A 179 -2.16 -7.66 -1.78
N LEU A 180 -1.62 -6.69 -2.51
CA LEU A 180 -0.22 -6.66 -2.90
C LEU A 180 0.70 -6.73 -1.65
N VAL A 181 0.45 -5.89 -0.65
CA VAL A 181 1.22 -5.90 0.60
C VAL A 181 1.08 -7.23 1.34
N LEU A 182 -0.10 -7.82 1.40
CA LEU A 182 -0.30 -9.13 2.05
C LEU A 182 0.47 -10.26 1.36
N VAL A 183 0.49 -10.29 0.02
CA VAL A 183 1.25 -11.29 -0.76
C VAL A 183 2.73 -11.25 -0.41
N PHE A 184 3.29 -10.06 -0.22
CA PHE A 184 4.69 -9.88 0.21
C PHE A 184 4.89 -10.10 1.72
N SER A 185 3.87 -9.85 2.54
CA SER A 185 3.99 -9.96 4.01
C SER A 185 3.87 -11.40 4.51
N ILE A 186 2.96 -12.21 3.97
CA ILE A 186 2.68 -13.58 4.43
C ILE A 186 3.94 -14.48 4.44
N PRO A 187 4.80 -14.49 3.39
CA PRO A 187 6.03 -15.26 3.39
C PRO A 187 6.95 -14.97 4.59
N ILE A 188 6.93 -13.74 5.13
CA ILE A 188 7.73 -13.32 6.28
C ILE A 188 7.38 -14.15 7.54
N MET A 189 6.14 -14.62 7.69
CA MET A 189 5.75 -15.47 8.82
C MET A 189 6.51 -16.79 8.83
N PHE A 190 6.57 -17.45 7.67
CA PHE A 190 7.23 -18.73 7.48
C PHE A 190 8.76 -18.61 7.63
N LEU A 191 9.30 -17.44 7.30
CA LEU A 191 10.71 -17.11 7.50
C LEU A 191 11.12 -16.98 8.97
N LEU A 192 10.22 -16.47 9.80
CA LEU A 192 10.48 -16.29 11.23
C LEU A 192 10.37 -17.59 12.02
N SER A 193 9.62 -18.58 11.52
CA SER A 193 9.62 -19.93 12.07
C SER A 193 9.04 -20.94 11.08
N ASN A 194 9.71 -22.09 10.95
CA ASN A 194 9.25 -23.21 10.14
C ASN A 194 8.06 -23.97 10.77
N SER A 195 7.62 -23.60 11.99
CA SER A 195 6.54 -24.30 12.70
C SER A 195 5.21 -23.60 12.51
N LEU A 196 4.33 -24.19 11.69
CA LEU A 196 2.94 -23.75 11.52
C LEU A 196 2.17 -23.70 12.84
N LYS A 197 2.42 -24.65 13.75
CA LYS A 197 1.76 -24.72 15.07
C LYS A 197 1.98 -23.44 15.89
N LYS A 198 3.14 -22.80 15.75
CA LYS A 198 3.48 -21.55 16.44
C LYS A 198 2.62 -20.37 15.98
N TYR A 199 2.19 -20.38 14.73
CA TYR A 199 1.42 -19.30 14.11
C TYR A 199 -0.06 -19.63 13.94
N ARG A 200 -0.56 -20.75 14.48
CA ARG A 200 -1.95 -21.20 14.30
C ARG A 200 -2.97 -20.09 14.53
N TYR A 201 -2.83 -19.33 15.63
CA TYR A 201 -3.76 -18.26 15.96
C TYR A 201 -3.62 -17.07 14.99
N ASN A 202 -2.39 -16.71 14.61
CA ASN A 202 -2.13 -15.65 13.65
C ASN A 202 -2.70 -16.01 12.26
N ILE A 203 -2.60 -17.28 11.84
CA ILE A 203 -3.18 -17.78 10.59
C ILE A 203 -4.70 -17.70 10.63
N VAL A 204 -5.34 -18.09 11.74
CA VAL A 204 -6.79 -17.96 11.93
C VAL A 204 -7.22 -16.49 11.83
N LEU A 205 -6.50 -15.57 12.47
CA LEU A 205 -6.80 -14.13 12.40
C LEU A 205 -6.58 -13.55 11.00
N LEU A 206 -5.54 -13.98 10.28
CA LEU A 206 -5.33 -13.58 8.90
C LEU A 206 -6.44 -14.11 7.99
N ALA A 207 -6.84 -15.37 8.17
CA ALA A 207 -7.95 -15.94 7.43
C ALA A 207 -9.25 -15.18 7.72
N ALA A 208 -9.55 -14.87 8.99
CA ALA A 208 -10.70 -14.06 9.38
C ALA A 208 -10.65 -12.65 8.75
N GLY A 209 -9.46 -12.02 8.75
CA GLY A 209 -9.24 -10.74 8.07
C GLY A 209 -9.50 -10.82 6.57
N ILE A 210 -8.95 -11.83 5.88
CA ILE A 210 -9.16 -12.06 4.44
C ILE A 210 -10.65 -12.28 4.13
N ILE A 211 -11.35 -13.08 4.96
CA ILE A 211 -12.80 -13.28 4.83
C ILE A 211 -13.51 -11.93 4.94
N GLY A 212 -13.20 -11.13 5.97
CA GLY A 212 -13.77 -9.79 6.13
C GLY A 212 -13.52 -8.87 4.93
N ILE A 213 -12.29 -8.85 4.41
CA ILE A 213 -11.92 -8.09 3.21
C ILE A 213 -12.77 -8.50 2.01
N ILE A 214 -12.91 -9.81 1.76
CA ILE A 214 -13.72 -10.33 0.64
C ILE A 214 -15.19 -9.97 0.84
N SER A 215 -15.73 -10.13 2.06
CA SER A 215 -17.11 -9.74 2.39
C SER A 215 -17.38 -8.27 2.09
N PHE A 216 -16.49 -7.37 2.53
CA PHE A 216 -16.62 -5.94 2.23
C PHE A 216 -16.46 -5.63 0.74
N LYS A 217 -15.65 -6.39 0.00
CA LYS A 217 -15.53 -6.21 -1.45
C LYS A 217 -16.78 -6.65 -2.22
N ILE A 218 -17.42 -7.73 -1.78
CA ILE A 218 -18.70 -8.20 -2.32
C ILE A 218 -19.79 -7.17 -2.00
N ALA A 219 -19.88 -6.73 -0.75
CA ALA A 219 -20.87 -5.75 -0.32
C ALA A 219 -20.71 -4.40 -1.05
N ASP A 220 -19.47 -3.95 -1.25
CA ASP A 220 -19.15 -2.81 -2.13
C ASP A 220 -19.74 -3.00 -3.52
N SER A 221 -19.41 -4.10 -4.20
CA SER A 221 -19.91 -4.39 -5.55
C SER A 221 -21.44 -4.41 -5.62
N TYR A 222 -22.11 -4.92 -4.57
CA TYR A 222 -23.56 -4.91 -4.46
C TYR A 222 -24.11 -3.48 -4.31
N MET A 223 -23.54 -2.64 -3.46
CA MET A 223 -23.98 -1.25 -3.27
C MET A 223 -23.87 -0.43 -4.57
N TYR A 224 -22.77 -0.60 -5.32
CA TYR A 224 -22.61 0.03 -6.64
C TYR A 224 -23.60 -0.51 -7.69
N SER A 225 -24.09 -1.74 -7.56
CA SER A 225 -25.06 -2.29 -8.51
C SER A 225 -26.49 -1.78 -8.31
N LEU A 226 -26.81 -1.24 -7.12
CA LEU A 226 -28.13 -0.70 -6.81
C LEU A 226 -28.40 0.62 -7.54
N ASP A 227 -27.35 1.39 -7.82
CA ASP A 227 -27.42 2.63 -8.57
C ASP A 227 -26.98 2.39 -10.01
N LYS A 228 -27.87 2.67 -10.97
CA LYS A 228 -27.64 2.36 -12.39
C LYS A 228 -26.49 3.18 -12.99
N ASP A 229 -26.37 4.44 -12.59
CA ASP A 229 -25.39 5.36 -13.15
C ASP A 229 -24.01 5.05 -12.60
N TRP A 230 -23.91 4.79 -11.29
CA TRP A 230 -22.68 4.31 -10.68
C TRP A 230 -22.26 2.94 -11.19
N CYS A 231 -23.19 2.02 -11.40
CA CYS A 231 -22.89 0.72 -11.98
C CYS A 231 -22.29 0.86 -13.39
N TYR A 232 -22.91 1.67 -14.25
CA TYR A 232 -22.40 1.95 -15.59
C TYR A 232 -21.04 2.64 -15.55
N TYR A 233 -20.92 3.70 -14.75
CA TYR A 233 -19.69 4.46 -14.60
C TYR A 233 -18.52 3.59 -14.11
N MET A 234 -18.76 2.70 -13.15
CA MET A 234 -17.71 1.79 -12.66
C MET A 234 -17.24 0.81 -13.73
N GLN A 235 -18.14 0.30 -14.57
CA GLN A 235 -17.76 -0.53 -15.72
C GLN A 235 -16.96 0.27 -16.74
N TYR A 236 -17.44 1.47 -17.07
CA TYR A 236 -16.77 2.40 -17.98
C TYR A 236 -15.36 2.76 -17.51
N ASN A 237 -15.24 3.27 -16.29
CA ASN A 237 -13.98 3.71 -15.68
C ASN A 237 -12.98 2.57 -15.56
N LYS A 238 -13.44 1.34 -15.27
CA LYS A 238 -12.57 0.16 -15.21
C LYS A 238 -11.96 -0.17 -16.57
N VAL A 239 -12.76 -0.16 -17.64
CA VAL A 239 -12.26 -0.44 -19.00
C VAL A 239 -11.37 0.70 -19.49
N ARG A 240 -11.81 1.95 -19.31
CA ARG A 240 -11.03 3.14 -19.65
C ARG A 240 -9.68 3.16 -18.93
N GLY A 241 -9.68 2.95 -17.62
CA GLY A 241 -8.45 2.89 -16.83
C GLY A 241 -7.44 1.84 -17.33
N LYS A 242 -7.92 0.66 -17.76
CA LYS A 242 -7.07 -0.38 -18.35
C LYS A 242 -6.45 0.02 -19.68
N ILE A 243 -7.11 0.88 -20.47
CA ILE A 243 -6.58 1.39 -21.74
C ILE A 243 -5.56 2.48 -21.43
N ASN A 244 -5.92 3.46 -20.62
CA ASN A 244 -5.10 4.61 -20.27
C ASN A 244 -3.78 4.21 -19.59
N ASP A 245 -3.83 3.24 -18.67
CA ASP A 245 -2.62 2.74 -18.00
C ASP A 245 -1.85 1.69 -18.84
N ASN A 246 -2.31 1.33 -20.05
CA ASN A 246 -1.66 0.29 -20.85
C ASN A 246 -0.41 0.81 -21.58
N PRO A 247 0.79 0.27 -21.28
CA PRO A 247 1.99 0.69 -21.98
C PRO A 247 2.02 0.27 -23.45
N ASN A 248 1.14 -0.65 -23.87
CA ASN A 248 1.09 -1.19 -25.22
C ASN A 248 0.22 -0.38 -26.20
N ASN A 249 -0.29 0.80 -25.80
CA ASN A 249 -1.14 1.63 -26.66
C ASN A 249 -0.47 1.98 -28.01
N PHE A 250 0.86 2.13 -28.06
CA PHE A 250 1.59 2.36 -29.31
C PHE A 250 1.52 1.17 -30.29
N LEU A 251 1.14 -0.04 -29.85
CA LEU A 251 0.96 -1.19 -30.74
C LEU A 251 -0.30 -1.07 -31.61
N LEU A 252 -1.24 -0.21 -31.22
CA LEU A 252 -2.53 -0.05 -31.90
C LEU A 252 -2.60 1.15 -32.83
N THR A 253 -1.60 2.04 -32.84
CA THR A 253 -1.63 3.29 -33.63
C THR A 253 -1.75 3.07 -35.13
N ASN A 254 -1.33 1.92 -35.65
CA ASN A 254 -1.37 1.58 -37.08
C ASN A 254 -2.34 0.43 -37.42
N ASN A 255 -3.25 0.07 -36.51
CA ASN A 255 -4.12 -1.10 -36.68
C ASN A 255 -5.46 -0.73 -37.35
N TYR A 256 -5.59 -1.04 -38.64
CA TYR A 256 -6.81 -0.80 -39.43
C TYR A 256 -8.07 -1.44 -38.82
N THR A 257 -7.95 -2.59 -38.15
CA THR A 257 -9.11 -3.30 -37.57
C THR A 257 -9.83 -2.54 -36.47
N ILE A 258 -9.15 -1.60 -35.80
CA ILE A 258 -9.77 -0.70 -34.81
C ILE A 258 -10.35 0.51 -35.53
N ALA A 259 -9.64 1.04 -36.53
CA ALA A 259 -10.04 2.23 -37.27
C ALA A 259 -11.44 2.12 -37.90
N ASP A 260 -11.83 0.91 -38.33
CA ASP A 260 -13.15 0.64 -38.90
C ASP A 260 -14.30 0.73 -37.87
N LYS A 261 -14.00 0.61 -36.57
CA LYS A 261 -15.00 0.60 -35.48
C LYS A 261 -14.87 1.76 -34.51
N VAL A 262 -13.67 2.31 -34.37
CA VAL A 262 -13.31 3.40 -33.49
C VAL A 262 -12.38 4.32 -34.27
N SER A 263 -12.77 5.59 -34.42
CA SER A 263 -11.94 6.55 -35.16
C SER A 263 -10.57 6.70 -34.47
N PHE A 264 -9.53 6.98 -35.25
CA PHE A 264 -8.19 7.23 -34.68
C PHE A 264 -8.22 8.42 -33.70
N ASN A 265 -9.04 9.44 -33.96
CA ASN A 265 -9.21 10.58 -33.08
C ASN A 265 -9.89 10.20 -31.74
N ASP A 266 -10.92 9.35 -31.79
CA ASP A 266 -11.58 8.82 -30.58
C ASP A 266 -10.56 8.01 -29.76
N TYR A 267 -9.78 7.15 -30.41
CA TYR A 267 -8.71 6.37 -29.77
C TYR A 267 -7.66 7.26 -29.09
N CYS A 268 -7.13 8.25 -29.82
CA CYS A 268 -6.17 9.22 -29.28
C CYS A 268 -6.76 10.00 -28.09
N SER A 269 -8.04 10.35 -28.14
CA SER A 269 -8.72 11.05 -27.05
C SER A 269 -8.80 10.19 -25.79
N VAL A 270 -9.12 8.89 -25.92
CA VAL A 270 -9.10 7.94 -24.79
C VAL A 270 -7.70 7.83 -24.19
N VAL A 271 -6.70 7.52 -25.03
CA VAL A 271 -5.30 7.37 -24.58
C VAL A 271 -4.77 8.66 -23.96
N GLY A 272 -5.20 9.82 -24.47
CA GLY A 272 -4.87 11.14 -23.98
C GLY A 272 -5.57 11.55 -22.68
N PHE A 273 -6.41 10.70 -22.08
CA PHE A 273 -7.22 11.01 -20.88
C PHE A 273 -8.34 12.05 -21.09
N PHE A 274 -8.75 12.28 -22.33
CA PHE A 274 -9.85 13.20 -22.67
C PHE A 274 -10.96 12.53 -23.50
N PRO A 275 -11.50 11.37 -23.10
CA PRO A 275 -12.61 10.78 -23.82
C PRO A 275 -13.88 11.62 -23.64
N ASP A 276 -14.58 11.90 -24.75
CA ASP A 276 -15.94 12.43 -24.74
C ASP A 276 -16.90 11.28 -24.37
N GLY A 277 -17.43 11.31 -23.15
CA GLY A 277 -18.27 10.22 -22.61
C GLY A 277 -19.60 10.01 -23.35
N GLU A 278 -20.09 11.03 -24.06
CA GLU A 278 -21.31 10.92 -24.86
C GLU A 278 -21.04 10.19 -26.19
N LYS A 279 -19.85 10.37 -26.76
CA LYS A 279 -19.45 9.78 -28.05
C LYS A 279 -18.68 8.48 -27.93
N ILE A 280 -17.92 8.32 -26.86
CA ILE A 280 -17.06 7.17 -26.58
C ILE A 280 -17.68 6.39 -25.43
N ASN A 281 -18.64 5.54 -25.77
CA ASN A 281 -19.37 4.68 -24.83
C ASN A 281 -18.55 3.43 -24.44
N LEU A 282 -19.10 2.64 -23.50
CA LEU A 282 -18.49 1.40 -23.03
C LEU A 282 -18.17 0.40 -24.16
N GLU A 283 -19.00 0.30 -25.18
CA GLU A 283 -18.79 -0.64 -26.30
C GLU A 283 -17.50 -0.31 -27.07
N LYS A 284 -17.30 0.96 -27.43
CA LYS A 284 -16.06 1.40 -28.10
C LYS A 284 -14.83 1.12 -27.24
N LEU A 285 -14.91 1.36 -25.94
CA LEU A 285 -13.81 1.06 -25.02
C LEU A 285 -13.50 -0.45 -24.97
N LEU A 286 -14.52 -1.31 -24.96
CA LEU A 286 -14.34 -2.76 -24.96
C LEU A 286 -13.64 -3.23 -26.25
N ILE A 287 -13.94 -2.63 -27.39
CA ILE A 287 -13.26 -2.93 -28.67
C ILE A 287 -11.76 -2.59 -28.57
N ILE A 288 -11.42 -1.41 -28.05
CA ILE A 288 -10.01 -1.00 -27.84
C ILE A 288 -9.32 -1.97 -26.87
N GLN A 289 -9.97 -2.27 -25.73
CA GLN A 289 -9.42 -3.15 -24.72
C GLN A 289 -9.16 -4.56 -25.29
N GLN A 290 -10.11 -5.11 -26.05
CA GLN A 290 -9.96 -6.42 -26.68
C GLN A 290 -8.77 -6.44 -27.66
N ALA A 291 -8.58 -5.37 -28.42
CA ALA A 291 -7.44 -5.27 -29.34
C ALA A 291 -6.08 -5.18 -28.62
N LEU A 292 -6.02 -4.53 -27.45
CA LEU A 292 -4.85 -4.56 -26.56
C LEU A 292 -4.64 -5.94 -25.95
N ASP A 293 -5.71 -6.59 -25.50
CA ASP A 293 -5.67 -7.91 -24.87
C ASP A 293 -5.16 -8.99 -25.84
N ASN A 294 -5.56 -8.90 -27.12
CA ASN A 294 -5.13 -9.78 -28.20
C ASN A 294 -3.66 -9.61 -28.65
N GLN A 295 -2.94 -8.58 -28.17
CA GLN A 295 -1.52 -8.44 -28.50
C GLN A 295 -0.72 -9.61 -27.92
N SER A 296 0.28 -10.08 -28.68
CA SER A 296 1.06 -11.25 -28.28
C SER A 296 1.84 -11.02 -26.98
N PHE A 297 1.91 -12.06 -26.15
CA PHE A 297 2.61 -12.02 -24.87
C PHE A 297 4.05 -11.53 -25.01
N LEU A 298 4.79 -11.98 -26.04
CA LEU A 298 6.17 -11.58 -26.29
C LEU A 298 6.32 -10.08 -26.55
N LYS A 299 5.34 -9.43 -27.21
CA LYS A 299 5.36 -7.97 -27.41
C LYS A 299 5.14 -7.26 -26.08
N LYS A 300 4.13 -7.70 -25.30
CA LYS A 300 3.83 -7.14 -23.96
C LYS A 300 5.00 -7.30 -22.99
N ALA A 301 5.65 -8.46 -22.99
CA ALA A 301 6.77 -8.78 -22.09
C ALA A 301 7.99 -7.85 -22.28
N LYS A 302 8.15 -7.20 -23.44
CA LYS A 302 9.20 -6.19 -23.65
C LYS A 302 9.10 -5.03 -22.66
N HIS A 303 7.89 -4.70 -22.20
CA HIS A 303 7.68 -3.65 -21.19
C HIS A 303 8.23 -3.99 -19.82
N GLY A 304 8.40 -5.28 -19.49
CA GLY A 304 9.08 -5.69 -18.26
C GLY A 304 10.49 -5.12 -18.18
N PHE A 305 11.24 -5.16 -19.29
CA PHE A 305 12.60 -4.62 -19.35
C PHE A 305 12.63 -3.10 -19.19
N TYR A 306 11.74 -2.36 -19.89
CA TYR A 306 11.66 -0.91 -19.75
C TYR A 306 11.28 -0.49 -18.32
N THR A 307 10.34 -1.22 -17.72
CA THR A 307 9.91 -1.01 -16.34
C THR A 307 11.07 -1.25 -15.37
N THR A 308 11.76 -2.39 -15.46
CA THR A 308 12.94 -2.68 -14.64
C THR A 308 14.01 -1.62 -14.81
N ARG A 309 14.25 -1.15 -16.03
CA ARG A 309 15.21 -0.07 -16.32
C ARG A 309 14.89 1.21 -15.53
N GLY A 310 13.61 1.60 -15.49
CA GLY A 310 13.13 2.76 -14.74
C GLY A 310 13.43 2.70 -13.23
N PHE A 311 13.45 1.51 -12.65
CA PHE A 311 13.69 1.29 -11.22
C PHE A 311 15.09 0.76 -10.87
N THR A 312 16.01 0.70 -11.84
CA THR A 312 17.38 0.15 -11.67
C THR A 312 18.11 0.66 -10.43
N LYS A 313 18.03 1.96 -10.15
CA LYS A 313 18.69 2.60 -8.99
C LYS A 313 18.23 1.99 -7.66
N TYR A 314 16.91 1.80 -7.52
CA TYR A 314 16.30 1.23 -6.33
C TYR A 314 16.55 -0.28 -6.24
N ILE A 315 16.48 -0.99 -7.37
CA ILE A 315 16.78 -2.42 -7.45
C ILE A 315 18.24 -2.67 -7.03
N PHE A 316 19.18 -1.85 -7.51
CA PHE A 316 20.58 -1.91 -7.11
C PHE A 316 20.75 -1.69 -5.60
N LEU A 317 20.07 -0.69 -5.02
CA LEU A 317 20.09 -0.46 -3.57
C LEU A 317 19.56 -1.67 -2.78
N ILE A 318 18.47 -2.28 -3.24
CA ILE A 318 17.91 -3.49 -2.62
C ILE A 318 18.92 -4.65 -2.71
N LEU A 319 19.52 -4.88 -3.87
CA LEU A 319 20.56 -5.89 -4.07
C LEU A 319 21.80 -5.65 -3.20
N LEU A 320 22.21 -4.39 -3.04
CA LEU A 320 23.31 -4.02 -2.15
C LEU A 320 22.98 -4.37 -0.69
N MET A 321 21.78 -4.01 -0.23
CA MET A 321 21.31 -4.36 1.12
C MET A 321 21.22 -5.88 1.32
N LEU A 322 20.68 -6.60 0.34
CA LEU A 322 20.61 -8.06 0.30
C LEU A 322 22.00 -8.69 0.44
N GLY A 323 22.96 -8.20 -0.35
CA GLY A 323 24.36 -8.62 -0.31
C GLY A 323 24.98 -8.39 1.07
N ILE A 324 24.84 -7.18 1.63
CA ILE A 324 25.37 -6.86 2.97
C ILE A 324 24.80 -7.81 4.02
N VAL A 325 23.49 -8.10 3.99
CA VAL A 325 22.86 -9.02 4.94
C VAL A 325 23.35 -10.46 4.74
N ALA A 326 23.50 -10.91 3.50
CA ALA A 326 23.97 -12.26 3.17
C ALA A 326 25.46 -12.49 3.49
N PHE A 327 26.33 -11.47 3.34
CA PHE A 327 27.75 -11.58 3.65
C PHE A 327 28.07 -11.34 5.13
N SER A 328 27.35 -10.42 5.79
CA SER A 328 27.58 -10.12 7.22
C SER A 328 27.20 -11.27 8.15
N LYS A 329 26.34 -12.19 7.70
CA LYS A 329 25.93 -13.38 8.43
C LYS A 329 26.11 -14.58 7.53
N LYS A 330 26.81 -15.62 7.99
CA LYS A 330 26.81 -16.94 7.34
C LYS A 330 25.39 -17.54 7.41
N LEU A 331 24.47 -17.00 6.61
CA LEU A 331 23.07 -17.41 6.58
C LEU A 331 23.00 -18.84 6.06
N PRO A 332 22.12 -19.69 6.62
CA PRO A 332 21.89 -21.01 6.06
C PRO A 332 21.36 -20.87 4.63
N PHE A 333 21.72 -21.81 3.76
CA PHE A 333 21.33 -21.82 2.34
C PHE A 333 19.82 -21.67 2.14
N SER A 334 18.99 -22.25 3.01
CA SER A 334 17.53 -22.09 2.96
C SER A 334 17.05 -20.64 3.09
N LYS A 335 17.70 -19.81 3.91
CA LYS A 335 17.37 -18.37 4.02
C LYS A 335 17.85 -17.58 2.79
N ILE A 336 18.97 -17.98 2.19
CA ILE A 336 19.48 -17.39 0.93
C ILE A 336 18.55 -17.74 -0.24
N MET A 337 18.09 -19.00 -0.35
CA MET A 337 17.12 -19.40 -1.37
C MET A 337 15.82 -18.60 -1.23
N LEU A 338 15.32 -18.44 -0.01
CA LEU A 338 14.08 -17.69 0.22
C LEU A 338 14.24 -16.20 -0.09
N LEU A 339 15.43 -15.65 0.16
CA LEU A 339 15.80 -14.31 -0.29
C LEU A 339 15.71 -14.18 -1.82
N GLY A 340 16.26 -15.16 -2.54
CA GLY A 340 16.18 -15.25 -4.00
C GLY A 340 14.75 -15.37 -4.49
N ILE A 341 13.93 -16.23 -3.89
CA ILE A 341 12.50 -16.38 -4.21
C ILE A 341 11.78 -15.05 -4.02
N TYR A 342 12.03 -14.36 -2.90
CA TYR A 342 11.38 -13.09 -2.60
C TYR A 342 11.77 -11.99 -3.59
N PHE A 343 13.04 -11.94 -4.00
CA PHE A 343 13.51 -11.05 -5.06
C PHE A 343 12.88 -11.39 -6.42
N CYS A 344 12.78 -12.68 -6.76
CA CYS A 344 12.08 -13.13 -7.96
C CYS A 344 10.59 -12.77 -7.93
N MET A 345 9.91 -12.90 -6.79
CA MET A 345 8.53 -12.45 -6.61
C MET A 345 8.40 -10.95 -6.82
N PHE A 346 9.34 -10.16 -6.30
CA PHE A 346 9.38 -8.71 -6.47
C PHE A 346 9.50 -8.32 -7.95
N ILE A 347 10.54 -8.80 -8.65
CA ILE A 347 10.74 -8.53 -10.08
C ILE A 347 9.58 -9.10 -10.92
N GLY A 348 9.14 -10.31 -10.61
CA GLY A 348 8.02 -10.98 -11.28
C GLY A 348 6.71 -10.19 -11.17
N SER A 349 6.42 -9.62 -10.00
CA SER A 349 5.22 -8.78 -9.81
C SER A 349 5.27 -7.49 -10.64
N MET A 350 6.44 -6.84 -10.72
CA MET A 350 6.63 -5.66 -11.57
C MET A 350 6.44 -6.00 -13.04
N TRP A 351 7.01 -7.13 -13.48
CA TRP A 351 6.86 -7.60 -14.85
C TRP A 351 5.42 -7.96 -15.16
N PHE A 352 4.75 -8.66 -14.25
CA PHE A 352 3.34 -9.02 -14.39
C PHE A 352 2.45 -7.79 -14.55
N ILE A 353 2.64 -6.75 -13.73
CA ILE A 353 1.92 -5.48 -13.88
C ILE A 353 2.25 -4.83 -15.23
N SER A 354 3.54 -4.78 -15.60
CA SER A 354 4.01 -4.15 -16.84
C SER A 354 3.45 -4.75 -18.13
N LEU A 355 2.87 -5.97 -18.07
CA LEU A 355 2.23 -6.58 -19.23
C LEU A 355 1.06 -5.75 -19.75
N ASN A 356 0.28 -5.13 -18.86
CA ASN A 356 -0.92 -4.37 -19.22
C ASN A 356 -1.07 -3.05 -18.45
N GLY A 357 -0.10 -2.66 -17.62
CA GLY A 357 -0.19 -1.49 -16.75
C GLY A 357 1.18 -0.88 -16.45
N TYR A 358 1.27 0.44 -16.32
CA TYR A 358 2.50 1.07 -15.81
C TYR A 358 2.71 0.76 -14.32
N VAL A 359 3.93 0.37 -13.94
CA VAL A 359 4.32 0.27 -12.53
C VAL A 359 4.59 1.67 -12.00
N LYS A 360 3.58 2.25 -11.34
CA LYS A 360 3.67 3.58 -10.74
C LYS A 360 4.57 3.56 -9.50
N ASN A 361 5.23 4.68 -9.20
CA ASN A 361 6.17 4.79 -8.08
C ASN A 361 5.53 4.40 -6.74
N ARG A 362 4.29 4.85 -6.48
CA ARG A 362 3.51 4.44 -5.31
C ARG A 362 3.33 2.93 -5.16
N VAL A 363 3.14 2.20 -6.26
CA VAL A 363 2.99 0.73 -6.24
C VAL A 363 4.33 0.08 -5.92
N PHE A 364 5.40 0.56 -6.56
CA PHE A 364 6.77 0.11 -6.31
C PHE A 364 7.17 0.30 -4.83
N PHE A 365 7.01 1.51 -4.28
CA PHE A 365 7.36 1.81 -2.90
C PHE A 365 6.48 1.07 -1.87
N SER A 366 5.21 0.83 -2.19
CA SER A 366 4.33 0.01 -1.34
C SER A 366 4.85 -1.42 -1.17
N MET A 367 5.40 -2.02 -2.23
CA MET A 367 6.03 -3.34 -2.16
C MET A 367 7.32 -3.33 -1.34
N LEU A 368 8.04 -2.20 -1.24
CA LEU A 368 9.29 -2.12 -0.48
C LEU A 368 9.07 -2.20 1.04
N ILE A 369 7.92 -1.79 1.56
CA ILE A 369 7.63 -1.82 3.00
C ILE A 369 7.84 -3.24 3.58
N PRO A 370 7.15 -4.29 3.10
CA PRO A 370 7.40 -5.65 3.57
C PRO A 370 8.78 -6.18 3.18
N VAL A 371 9.36 -5.77 2.05
CA VAL A 371 10.74 -6.15 1.67
C VAL A 371 11.76 -5.65 2.69
N PHE A 372 11.72 -4.38 3.07
CA PHE A 372 12.63 -3.82 4.05
C PHE A 372 12.43 -4.47 5.42
N PHE A 373 11.18 -4.71 5.83
CA PHE A 373 10.95 -5.42 7.08
C PHE A 373 11.47 -6.86 7.04
N PHE A 374 11.35 -7.53 5.89
CA PHE A 374 11.91 -8.86 5.68
C PHE A 374 13.44 -8.85 5.87
N LEU A 375 14.16 -7.94 5.21
CA LEU A 375 15.61 -7.78 5.36
C LEU A 375 16.01 -7.51 6.80
N TYR A 376 15.24 -6.66 7.47
CA TYR A 376 15.43 -6.36 8.88
C TYR A 376 15.30 -7.61 9.76
N SER A 377 14.29 -8.45 9.47
CA SER A 377 14.01 -9.67 10.23
C SER A 377 15.10 -10.75 10.11
N LEU A 378 15.79 -10.81 8.96
CA LEU A 378 16.91 -11.72 8.73
C LEU A 378 18.14 -11.35 9.56
N ASN A 379 18.29 -10.09 9.91
CA ASN A 379 19.36 -9.63 10.80
C ASN A 379 19.10 -10.00 12.28
N LYS A 380 18.10 -10.83 12.59
CA LYS A 380 17.91 -11.38 13.93
C LYS A 380 18.80 -12.61 14.15
N SER A 381 19.55 -12.64 15.25
CA SER A 381 20.21 -13.86 15.74
C SER A 381 19.13 -14.90 16.06
N ASN A 382 19.36 -16.18 15.72
CA ASN A 382 18.41 -17.30 15.92
C ASN A 382 17.93 -17.50 17.37
N LYS A 383 18.42 -16.72 18.34
CA LYS A 383 17.88 -16.73 19.70
C LYS A 383 16.53 -15.99 19.75
N TYR A 384 15.49 -16.80 19.89
CA TYR A 384 14.20 -16.53 20.54
C TYR A 384 14.13 -15.16 21.20
N ASN A 385 13.16 -14.34 20.78
CA ASN A 385 12.44 -13.33 21.59
C ASN A 385 11.76 -12.31 20.67
N TRP A 386 10.72 -12.73 19.95
CA TRP A 386 9.58 -11.83 19.71
C TRP A 386 8.54 -11.96 20.84
N LEU A 387 8.60 -13.05 21.61
CA LEU A 387 7.55 -13.49 22.54
C LEU A 387 7.81 -13.18 24.01
N GLN A 388 8.96 -12.61 24.41
CA GLN A 388 9.24 -12.29 25.82
C GLN A 388 8.84 -10.87 26.25
N TYR A 389 8.38 -10.01 25.33
CA TYR A 389 7.89 -8.66 25.68
C TYR A 389 6.36 -8.61 25.83
N THR A 390 5.77 -9.68 26.35
CA THR A 390 4.33 -9.83 26.63
C THR A 390 3.88 -9.23 27.96
N TYR A 391 4.78 -8.69 28.79
CA TYR A 391 4.38 -7.92 29.97
C TYR A 391 4.30 -6.44 29.63
N TRP A 392 3.10 -5.99 29.26
CA TRP A 392 2.65 -4.64 29.62
C TRP A 392 2.55 -4.61 31.14
N GLY A 393 3.67 -4.40 31.82
CA GLY A 393 3.70 -4.11 33.24
C GLY A 393 3.16 -2.70 33.43
N GLY A 394 2.07 -2.60 34.20
CA GLY A 394 1.57 -1.32 34.68
C GLY A 394 2.66 -0.54 35.37
N CYS A 395 2.77 0.72 34.99
CA CYS A 395 2.95 1.86 35.86
C CYS A 395 2.05 2.95 35.28
#